data_AF-A0A565C440-F1
#
_entry.id   AF-A0A565C440-F1
#
_cell.length_a   1.000
_cell.length_b   1.000
_cell.length_c   1.000
_cell.angle_alpha   90.00
_cell.angle_beta   90.00
_cell.angle_gamma   90.00
#
_symmetry.space_group_name_H-M   'P 1'
#
loop_
_entity.id
_entity.type
_entity.pdbx_description
1 polymer ?
#
loop_
_entity_poly.entity_id
_entity_poly.type
_entity_poly.pdbx_seq_one_letter_code
_entity_poly.pdbx_strand_id
1 'polypeptide(L)' 'MAHNCKIKEIRSCSNQMSWGGWRDNIWIQCRLDQSFDNDGWFHLFTRSKTEYMNLWASDHRSIRTSFALEIDDFE' A
#
# COMPACT_ATOMS: atom_id res chain seq x y z
N MET A 1 -11.72 -6.70 -6.61
CA MET A 1 -11.27 -5.98 -5.40
C MET A 1 -11.96 -4.61 -5.38
N ALA A 2 -12.70 -4.29 -4.31
CA ALA A 2 -13.34 -2.99 -4.01
C ALA A 2 -13.97 -2.16 -5.17
N HIS A 3 -14.44 -2.79 -6.25
CA HIS A 3 -15.23 -2.13 -7.28
C HIS A 3 -16.51 -1.66 -6.59
N ASN A 4 -16.80 -0.35 -6.60
CA ASN A 4 -17.97 0.29 -5.96
C ASN A 4 -17.84 0.71 -4.49
N CYS A 5 -16.65 0.66 -3.88
CA CYS A 5 -16.48 1.03 -2.46
C CYS A 5 -16.02 2.49 -2.23
N LYS A 6 -15.96 3.35 -3.26
CA LYS A 6 -15.38 4.72 -3.18
C LYS A 6 -13.98 4.79 -2.57
N ILE A 7 -13.24 3.69 -2.66
CA ILE A 7 -11.83 3.59 -2.28
C ILE A 7 -11.03 3.16 -3.51
N LYS A 8 -9.81 3.65 -3.61
CA LYS A 8 -8.85 3.30 -4.66
C LYS A 8 -7.52 2.97 -4.00
N GLU A 9 -6.81 2.05 -4.61
CA GLU A 9 -5.50 1.66 -4.10
C GLU A 9 -4.51 2.83 -4.25
N ILE A 10 -3.75 3.12 -3.19
CA ILE A 10 -2.67 4.10 -3.24
C ILE A 10 -1.57 3.56 -4.15
N ARG A 11 -0.98 4.43 -4.98
CA ARG A 11 0.13 4.05 -5.85
C ARG A 11 1.26 3.48 -5.01
N SER A 12 1.71 2.28 -5.37
CA SER A 12 2.78 1.60 -4.67
C SER A 12 4.05 1.38 -5.50
N CYS A 13 5.17 1.16 -4.81
CA CYS A 13 6.46 0.83 -5.41
C CYS A 13 7.13 -0.35 -4.70
N SER A 14 8.20 -0.87 -5.31
CA SER A 14 8.99 -2.04 -4.84
C SER A 14 8.25 -3.38 -4.96
N ASN A 15 8.81 -4.45 -4.38
CA ASN A 15 8.22 -5.79 -4.45
C ASN A 15 6.92 -5.86 -3.64
N GLN A 16 5.79 -5.95 -4.34
CA GLN A 16 4.45 -5.95 -3.77
C GLN A 16 4.04 -7.29 -3.14
N MET A 17 4.87 -8.34 -3.22
CA MET A 17 4.62 -9.59 -2.51
C MET A 17 4.83 -9.35 -1.01
N SER A 18 3.72 -9.09 -0.33
CA SER A 18 3.68 -8.66 1.06
C SER A 18 3.78 -9.80 2.04
N TRP A 19 3.49 -11.03 1.62
CA TRP A 19 3.56 -12.21 2.46
C TRP A 19 4.36 -13.31 1.77
N GLY A 20 5.13 -14.08 2.54
CA GLY A 20 5.85 -15.25 2.07
C GLY A 20 5.90 -16.35 3.12
N GLY A 21 5.59 -17.58 2.73
CA GLY A 21 5.59 -18.71 3.65
C GLY A 21 5.68 -20.06 2.95
N TRP A 22 6.00 -21.09 3.73
CA TRP A 22 6.01 -22.48 3.28
C TRP A 22 4.63 -23.10 3.43
N ARG A 23 4.16 -23.77 2.38
CA ARG A 23 2.95 -24.59 2.41
C ARG A 23 3.20 -25.85 1.58
N ASP A 24 2.95 -27.02 2.16
CA ASP A 24 3.08 -28.32 1.48
C ASP A 24 4.43 -28.50 0.74
N ASN A 25 5.54 -28.06 1.37
CA ASN A 25 6.90 -28.03 0.81
C ASN A 25 7.11 -27.12 -0.41
N ILE A 26 6.22 -26.16 -0.63
CA ILE A 26 6.32 -25.15 -1.68
C ILE A 26 6.47 -23.77 -1.01
N TRP A 27 7.41 -22.97 -1.50
CA TRP A 27 7.51 -21.56 -1.11
C TRP A 27 6.46 -20.75 -1.88
N ILE A 28 5.58 -20.07 -1.15
CA ILE A 28 4.50 -19.26 -1.71
C ILE A 28 4.75 -17.80 -1.34
N GLN A 29 4.55 -16.90 -2.30
CA GLN A 29 4.51 -15.47 -2.06
C GLN A 29 3.23 -14.86 -2.60
N CYS A 30 2.60 -14.00 -1.81
CA CYS A 30 1.30 -13.41 -2.12
C CYS A 30 1.31 -11.90 -1.82
N ARG A 31 0.47 -11.16 -2.53
CA ARG A 31 0.13 -9.77 -2.21
C ARG A 31 -1.15 -9.75 -1.37
N LEU A 32 -1.00 -9.79 -0.05
CA LEU A 32 -2.12 -9.77 0.89
C LEU A 32 -2.38 -8.37 1.45
N ASP A 33 -1.32 -7.57 1.61
CA ASP A 33 -1.35 -6.26 2.22
C ASP A 33 -1.27 -5.16 1.14
N GLN A 34 -2.26 -4.26 1.16
CA GLN A 34 -2.41 -3.16 0.22
C GLN A 34 -3.01 -1.96 0.97
N SER A 35 -2.65 -0.75 0.55
CA SER A 35 -3.15 0.48 1.15
C SER A 35 -4.15 1.14 0.21
N PHE A 36 -5.30 1.54 0.72
CA PHE A 36 -6.38 2.16 -0.04
C PHE A 36 -6.76 3.48 0.62
N ASP A 37 -7.06 4.46 -0.22
CA ASP A 37 -7.58 5.76 0.19
C ASP A 37 -8.95 6.01 -0.44
N ASN A 38 -9.69 6.96 0.12
CA ASN A 38 -10.92 7.49 -0.45
C ASN A 38 -10.69 8.84 -1.15
N ASP A 39 -11.72 9.35 -1.84
CA ASP A 39 -11.62 10.60 -2.60
C ASP A 39 -11.25 11.82 -1.72
N GLY A 40 -11.64 11.84 -0.44
CA GLY A 40 -11.27 12.91 0.49
C GLY A 40 -9.78 12.91 0.87
N TRP A 41 -9.22 11.71 1.08
CA TRP A 41 -7.78 11.56 1.32
C TRP A 41 -6.95 11.88 0.09
N PHE A 42 -7.38 11.45 -1.10
CA PHE A 42 -6.69 11.82 -2.35
C PHE A 42 -6.77 13.32 -2.66
N HIS A 43 -7.80 14.01 -2.17
CA HIS A 43 -7.91 15.47 -2.30
C HIS A 43 -6.92 16.20 -1.37
N LEU A 44 -6.82 15.79 -0.10
CA LEU A 44 -5.89 16.39 0.87
C LEU A 44 -4.42 16.00 0.63
N PHE A 45 -4.20 14.78 0.15
CA PHE A 45 -2.88 14.18 -0.01
C PHE A 45 -2.71 13.69 -1.45
N THR A 46 -2.71 14.64 -2.40
CA THR A 46 -2.55 14.36 -3.83
C THR A 46 -1.26 13.59 -4.14
N ARG A 47 -0.27 13.69 -3.25
CA ARG A 47 1.02 12.97 -3.31
C ARG A 47 1.15 11.93 -2.19
N SER A 48 0.25 10.96 -2.17
CA SER A 48 0.38 9.74 -1.38
C SER A 48 1.18 8.66 -2.12
N LYS A 49 1.97 7.86 -1.38
CA LYS A 49 2.66 6.68 -1.92
C LYS A 49 2.76 5.59 -0.87
N THR A 50 2.68 4.34 -1.32
CA THR A 50 2.92 3.16 -0.48
C THR A 50 4.19 2.44 -0.92
N GLU A 51 5.13 2.27 -0.01
CA GLU A 51 6.37 1.53 -0.25
C GLU A 51 6.30 0.17 0.43
N TYR A 52 6.54 -0.89 -0.35
CA TYR A 52 6.78 -2.22 0.19
C TYR A 52 8.25 -2.31 0.62
N MET A 53 8.49 -2.33 1.94
CA MET A 53 9.83 -2.33 2.54
C MET A 53 10.56 -3.66 2.30
N ASN A 54 11.80 -3.84 2.74
CA ASN A 54 12.44 -5.16 2.66
C ASN A 54 11.74 -6.20 3.58
N LEU A 55 11.82 -7.49 3.21
CA LEU A 55 11.33 -8.58 4.06
C LEU A 55 12.43 -8.90 5.07
N TRP A 56 12.09 -8.95 6.35
CA TRP A 56 13.03 -9.19 7.44
C TRP A 56 12.54 -10.34 8.34
N ALA A 57 12.20 -10.03 9.59
CA ALA A 57 11.93 -11.03 10.62
C ALA A 57 10.47 -11.55 10.65
N SER A 58 9.58 -10.99 9.85
CA SER A 58 8.19 -11.45 9.71
C SER A 58 8.02 -12.13 8.34
N ASP A 59 7.09 -13.08 8.29
CA ASP A 59 6.52 -13.62 7.05
C ASP A 59 5.77 -12.55 6.25
N HIS A 60 5.41 -11.43 6.88
CA HIS A 60 4.94 -10.22 6.24
C HIS A 60 6.05 -9.18 6.04
N ARG A 61 6.02 -8.56 4.86
CA ARG A 61 6.76 -7.36 4.50
C ARG A 61 6.02 -6.15 5.03
N SER A 62 6.70 -5.30 5.79
CA SER A 62 6.11 -4.03 6.22
C SER A 62 5.79 -3.15 5.01
N ILE A 63 4.60 -2.56 5.01
CA ILE A 63 4.22 -1.51 4.06
C ILE A 63 4.26 -0.16 4.76
N ARG A 64 4.80 0.86 4.09
CA ARG A 64 4.83 2.23 4.60
C ARG A 64 4.10 3.15 3.64
N THR A 65 2.98 3.70 4.08
CA THR A 65 2.28 4.76 3.35
C THR A 65 2.74 6.12 3.87
N SER A 66 3.09 7.01 2.95
CA SER A 66 3.48 8.39 3.25
C SER A 66 2.52 9.34 2.56
N PHE A 67 2.15 10.40 3.27
CA PHE A 67 1.25 11.45 2.81
C PHE A 67 2.00 12.79 2.83
N ALA A 68 1.80 13.58 1.79
CA ALA A 68 2.23 14.99 1.77
C ALA A 68 0.96 15.84 1.75
N LEU A 69 0.74 16.61 2.81
CA LEU A 69 -0.36 17.58 2.86
C LEU A 69 0.02 18.73 1.93
N GLU A 70 -0.76 18.92 0.88
CA GLU A 70 -0.64 20.08 0.01
C GLU A 70 -1.80 21.00 0.41
N ILE A 71 -1.49 22.07 1.14
CA ILE A 71 -2.46 23.14 1.37
C ILE A 71 -2.40 24.00 0.13
N ASP A 72 -3.50 24.10 -0.60
CA ASP A 72 -3.60 25.08 -1.68
C ASP A 72 -3.38 26.47 -1.05
N ASP A 73 -2.27 27.12 -1.41
CA ASP A 73 -1.97 28.50 -1.04
C ASP A 73 -2.98 29.41 -1.78
N PHE A 74 -4.21 29.49 -1.27
CA PHE A 74 -5.16 30.50 -1.67
C PHE A 74 -4.73 31.83 -1.04
N GLU A 75 -4.01 32.63 -1.81
CA GLU A 75 -3.85 34.08 -1.60
C GLU A 75 -5.17 34.81 -1.89
#